data_AF-A0A812NYC5-F1
#
_entry.id   AF-A0A812NYC5-F1
#
_cell.length_a   1.000
_cell.length_b   1.000
_cell.length_c   1.000
_cell.angle_alpha   90.00
_cell.angle_beta   90.00
_cell.angle_gamma   90.00
#
_symmetry.space_group_name_H-M   'P 1'
#
loop_
_entity.id
_entity.type
_entity.pdbx_description
1 polymer ?
#
loop_
_entity_poly.entity_id
_entity_poly.type
_entity_poly.pdbx_seq_one_letter_code
_entity_poly.pdbx_strand_id
1 'polypeptide(L)'
;MLRAWLLAAVLRSVTATCSVNLQTDSMGGPGGCTPDGLAAMTNLEERAIVQCFHYCASSYSIAWQQEKGATAAVATPAATTCPTASLVCSPVLLGCAKPFGEFPNACSGIVPLVENKATFFVAFYAYSEDAGNGTSQQVLATRVVADPNTICSGVYKVDSGNCLGLSTGAPAEEGAAVAPPMPPNIPNMPAPFPAVDPQEQTTTTSTTTTTTTTTTTTTTTTTTTTTTTSLFWYAVAVATLVVVVAGLCCRRARLAEEERALRNAQEIEIQSIYRY
;
A
#
# COMPACT_ATOMS: atom_id res chain seq x y z
N MET A 1 45.29 -13.62 43.72
CA MET A 1 43.81 -13.71 43.84
C MET A 1 43.19 -12.45 43.24
N LEU A 2 42.92 -12.43 41.93
CA LEU A 2 42.18 -11.35 41.26
C LEU A 2 41.00 -11.99 40.53
N ARG A 3 39.79 -11.87 41.10
CA ARG A 3 38.54 -12.26 40.43
C ARG A 3 38.07 -11.06 39.61
N ALA A 4 38.35 -11.09 38.31
CA ALA A 4 37.75 -10.18 37.35
C ALA A 4 36.26 -10.54 37.19
N TRP A 5 35.39 -9.71 37.77
CA TRP A 5 33.97 -9.70 37.46
C TRP A 5 33.79 -9.09 36.07
N LEU A 6 33.69 -9.94 35.04
CA LEU A 6 33.08 -9.57 33.78
C LEU A 6 31.58 -9.38 34.04
N LEU A 7 31.20 -8.15 34.41
CA LEU A 7 29.85 -7.64 34.20
C LEU A 7 29.63 -7.60 32.70
N ALA A 8 29.14 -8.72 32.14
CA ALA A 8 28.42 -8.70 30.88
C ALA A 8 27.15 -7.88 31.14
N ALA A 9 27.27 -6.57 31.00
CA ALA A 9 26.14 -5.68 30.85
C ALA A 9 25.45 -6.13 29.55
N VAL A 10 24.49 -7.05 29.69
CA VAL A 10 23.49 -7.30 28.67
C VAL A 10 22.71 -5.99 28.57
N LEU A 11 23.23 -5.07 27.76
CA LEU A 11 22.49 -3.95 27.22
C LEU A 11 21.36 -4.59 26.41
N ARG A 12 20.27 -4.94 27.11
CA ARG A 12 18.97 -5.12 26.47
C ARG A 12 18.65 -3.76 25.88
N SER A 13 19.03 -3.55 24.62
CA SER A 13 18.50 -2.45 23.83
C SER A 13 17.00 -2.52 24.00
N VAL A 14 16.44 -1.55 24.72
CA VAL A 14 15.00 -1.44 24.91
C VAL A 14 14.46 -1.13 23.51
N THR A 15 14.03 -2.16 22.79
CA THR A 15 13.39 -2.00 21.49
C THR A 15 12.05 -1.34 21.78
N ALA A 16 11.99 -0.02 21.56
CA ALA A 16 10.75 0.73 21.60
C ALA A 16 9.75 0.02 20.69
N THR A 17 8.72 -0.53 21.30
CA THR A 17 7.65 -1.29 20.65
C THR A 17 6.34 -0.70 21.11
N CYS A 18 5.40 -0.58 20.19
CA CYS A 18 4.08 -0.08 20.48
C CYS A 18 3.04 -0.85 19.67
N SER A 19 1.79 -0.79 20.10
CA SER A 19 0.66 -1.44 19.43
C SER A 19 -0.41 -0.42 19.11
N VAL A 20 -0.96 -0.52 17.90
CA VAL A 20 -1.93 0.42 17.37
C VAL A 20 -3.09 -0.31 16.71
N ASN A 21 -4.29 0.22 16.87
CA ASN A 21 -5.52 -0.29 16.25
C ASN A 21 -6.18 0.80 15.40
N LEU A 22 -6.56 0.46 14.18
CA LEU A 22 -7.22 1.37 13.25
C LEU A 22 -8.64 1.68 13.74
N GLN A 23 -8.98 2.95 13.82
CA GLN A 23 -10.35 3.39 14.08
C GLN A 23 -11.15 3.27 12.78
N THR A 24 -12.01 2.25 12.68
CA THR A 24 -12.70 1.91 11.42
C THR A 24 -13.61 3.03 10.90
N ASP A 25 -14.12 3.88 11.80
CA ASP A 25 -14.92 5.07 11.52
C ASP A 25 -14.10 6.26 11.01
N SER A 26 -12.78 6.23 11.18
CA SER A 26 -11.87 7.27 10.68
C SER A 26 -11.43 7.06 9.22
N MET A 27 -11.82 5.94 8.61
CA MET A 27 -11.39 5.60 7.26
C MET A 27 -12.04 6.53 6.24
N GLY A 28 -11.22 7.13 5.38
CA GLY A 28 -11.66 8.05 4.35
C GLY A 28 -10.94 7.84 3.02
N GLY A 29 -11.47 8.46 1.97
CA GLY A 29 -10.95 8.37 0.60
C GLY A 29 -11.95 7.77 -0.38
N PRO A 30 -11.61 7.72 -1.68
CA PRO A 30 -12.49 7.24 -2.73
C PRO A 30 -12.54 5.71 -2.80
N GLY A 31 -13.60 5.19 -3.44
CA GLY A 31 -13.69 3.76 -3.77
C GLY A 31 -13.53 2.86 -2.55
N GLY A 32 -12.69 1.83 -2.65
CA GLY A 32 -12.50 0.82 -1.60
C GLY A 32 -11.88 1.30 -0.28
N CYS A 33 -11.62 2.60 -0.10
CA CYS A 33 -11.05 3.13 1.15
C CYS A 33 -12.03 3.08 2.34
N THR A 34 -13.34 3.06 2.10
CA THR A 34 -14.38 2.99 3.15
C THR A 34 -15.15 1.67 3.06
N PRO A 35 -15.85 1.24 4.13
CA PRO A 35 -16.68 0.03 4.08
C PRO A 35 -17.75 0.09 2.98
N ASP A 36 -18.40 1.24 2.83
CA ASP A 36 -19.44 1.45 1.81
C ASP A 36 -18.86 1.42 0.40
N GLY A 37 -17.72 2.09 0.20
CA GLY A 37 -17.06 2.12 -1.09
C GLY A 37 -16.46 0.75 -1.47
N LEU A 38 -16.00 -0.04 -0.50
CA LEU A 38 -15.60 -1.44 -0.70
C LEU A 38 -16.80 -2.30 -1.11
N ALA A 39 -17.95 -2.13 -0.47
CA ALA A 39 -19.18 -2.84 -0.84
C ALA A 39 -19.66 -2.49 -2.26
N ALA A 40 -19.43 -1.24 -2.70
CA ALA A 40 -19.77 -0.76 -4.03
C ALA A 40 -18.82 -1.23 -5.15
N MET A 41 -17.68 -1.86 -4.84
CA MET A 41 -16.75 -2.36 -5.84
C MET A 41 -17.36 -3.52 -6.64
N THR A 42 -17.34 -3.39 -7.97
CA THR A 42 -17.88 -4.40 -8.91
C THR A 42 -16.88 -5.49 -9.27
N ASN A 43 -15.58 -5.17 -9.29
CA ASN A 43 -14.52 -6.15 -9.51
C ASN A 43 -14.27 -6.96 -8.22
N LEU A 44 -14.64 -8.24 -8.23
CA LEU A 44 -14.56 -9.13 -7.07
C LEU A 44 -13.12 -9.41 -6.62
N GLU A 45 -12.18 -9.49 -7.56
CA GLU A 45 -10.77 -9.75 -7.27
C GLU A 45 -10.13 -8.55 -6.59
N GLU A 46 -10.30 -7.35 -7.17
CA GLU A 46 -9.84 -6.10 -6.57
C GLU A 46 -10.48 -5.87 -5.20
N ARG A 47 -11.79 -6.15 -5.06
CA ARG A 47 -12.49 -6.07 -3.78
C ARG A 47 -11.88 -7.00 -2.73
N ALA A 48 -11.55 -8.24 -3.10
CA ALA A 48 -10.91 -9.19 -2.19
C ALA A 48 -9.51 -8.72 -1.76
N ILE A 49 -8.74 -8.14 -2.68
CA ILE A 49 -7.42 -7.55 -2.41
C ILE A 49 -7.53 -6.38 -1.42
N VAL A 50 -8.42 -5.43 -1.70
CA VAL A 50 -8.62 -4.25 -0.84
C VAL A 50 -9.16 -4.67 0.53
N GLN A 51 -10.09 -5.62 0.57
CA GLN A 51 -10.58 -6.19 1.83
C GLN A 51 -9.45 -6.84 2.64
N CYS A 52 -8.53 -7.56 1.99
CA CYS A 52 -7.36 -8.10 2.67
C CYS A 52 -6.41 -7.04 3.17
N PHE A 53 -6.21 -5.97 2.40
CA PHE A 53 -5.43 -4.83 2.87
C PHE A 53 -6.04 -4.22 4.14
N HIS A 54 -7.36 -3.95 4.15
CA HIS A 54 -8.07 -3.48 5.35
C HIS A 54 -7.89 -4.42 6.54
N TYR A 55 -7.99 -5.72 6.31
CA TYR A 55 -7.82 -6.72 7.36
C TYR A 55 -6.39 -6.71 7.93
N CYS A 56 -5.36 -6.70 7.08
CA CYS A 56 -3.96 -6.62 7.51
C CYS A 56 -3.64 -5.27 8.17
N ALA A 57 -4.27 -4.18 7.74
CA ALA A 57 -4.07 -2.84 8.27
C ALA A 57 -4.91 -2.52 9.51
N SER A 58 -5.79 -3.42 9.94
CA SER A 58 -6.64 -3.21 11.12
C SER A 58 -5.85 -2.95 12.39
N SER A 59 -4.65 -3.52 12.51
CA SER A 59 -3.78 -3.36 13.68
C SER A 59 -2.33 -3.67 13.36
N TYR A 60 -1.42 -2.95 14.01
CA TYR A 60 0.01 -3.14 13.87
C TYR A 60 0.69 -3.16 15.24
N SER A 61 1.74 -3.98 15.35
CA SER A 61 2.81 -3.75 16.31
C SER A 61 3.96 -3.05 15.58
N ILE A 62 4.32 -1.84 16.02
CA ILE A 62 5.39 -1.05 15.43
C ILE A 62 6.58 -1.06 16.37
N ALA A 63 7.73 -1.53 15.88
CA ALA A 63 8.94 -1.64 16.67
C ALA A 63 10.15 -1.05 15.94
N TRP A 64 11.06 -0.45 16.68
CA TRP A 64 12.39 -0.12 16.17
C TRP A 64 13.27 -1.36 16.14
N GLN A 65 13.68 -1.78 14.95
CA GLN A 65 14.52 -2.96 14.75
C GLN A 65 15.87 -2.56 14.16
N GLN A 66 16.92 -3.24 14.62
CA GLN A 66 18.26 -3.12 14.09
C GLN A 66 18.60 -4.44 13.39
N GLU A 67 18.50 -4.45 12.06
CA GLU A 67 18.80 -5.63 11.25
C GLU A 67 20.03 -5.36 10.37
N LYS A 68 21.07 -6.19 10.53
CA LYS A 68 22.29 -6.19 9.67
C LYS A 68 22.94 -4.80 9.48
N GLY A 69 22.90 -3.96 10.51
CA GLY A 69 23.51 -2.62 10.49
C GLY A 69 22.61 -1.50 9.97
N ALA A 70 21.39 -1.80 9.52
CA ALA A 70 20.36 -0.81 9.26
C ALA A 70 19.37 -0.77 10.44
N THR A 71 19.03 0.44 10.89
CA THR A 71 17.99 0.66 11.88
C THR A 71 16.75 1.19 11.17
N ALA A 72 15.63 0.49 11.29
CA ALA A 72 14.36 0.87 10.69
C ALA A 72 13.21 0.62 11.66
N ALA A 73 12.14 1.39 11.52
CA ALA A 73 10.88 1.04 12.14
C ALA A 73 10.21 -0.06 11.31
N VAL A 74 9.61 -1.04 11.98
CA VAL A 74 8.93 -2.15 11.32
C VAL A 74 7.51 -2.21 11.86
N ALA A 75 6.53 -2.00 10.99
CA ALA A 75 5.11 -2.18 11.32
C ALA A 75 4.69 -3.61 10.95
N THR A 76 4.45 -4.43 11.95
CA THR A 76 4.05 -5.83 11.79
C THR A 76 2.54 -5.95 11.98
N PRO A 77 1.77 -6.34 10.96
CA PRO A 77 0.34 -6.62 11.10
C PRO A 77 0.07 -7.62 12.24
N ALA A 78 -0.99 -7.42 13.03
CA ALA A 78 -1.36 -8.42 14.03
C ALA A 78 -1.96 -9.69 13.38
N ALA A 79 -2.66 -9.52 12.26
CA ALA A 79 -3.08 -10.62 11.41
C ALA A 79 -1.92 -11.14 10.57
N THR A 80 -1.79 -12.46 10.41
CA THR A 80 -0.75 -13.06 9.56
C THR A 80 -1.25 -13.41 8.16
N THR A 81 -2.54 -13.71 8.04
CA THR A 81 -3.17 -14.17 6.80
C THR A 81 -4.57 -13.62 6.69
N CYS A 82 -4.91 -13.11 5.51
CA CYS A 82 -6.25 -12.68 5.18
C CYS A 82 -7.15 -13.87 4.78
N PRO A 83 -8.36 -13.98 5.33
CA PRO A 83 -9.25 -15.11 5.07
C PRO A 83 -9.87 -15.12 3.67
N THR A 84 -10.00 -13.96 3.02
CA THR A 84 -10.77 -13.84 1.76
C THR A 84 -9.97 -14.14 0.49
N ALA A 85 -8.63 -14.03 0.53
CA ALA A 85 -7.78 -14.24 -0.64
C ALA A 85 -6.52 -15.04 -0.35
N SER A 86 -6.40 -15.70 0.81
CA SER A 86 -5.19 -16.41 1.26
C SER A 86 -3.90 -15.56 1.22
N LEU A 87 -4.04 -14.24 1.19
CA LEU A 87 -2.92 -13.30 1.15
C LEU A 87 -2.23 -13.23 2.50
N VAL A 88 -0.90 -13.22 2.49
CA VAL A 88 -0.07 -13.08 3.70
C VAL A 88 0.08 -11.60 4.05
N CYS A 89 -0.29 -11.24 5.27
CA CYS A 89 -0.05 -9.91 5.82
C CYS A 89 1.43 -9.79 6.17
N SER A 90 2.17 -9.05 5.35
CA SER A 90 3.63 -8.93 5.49
C SER A 90 4.01 -7.73 6.36
N PRO A 91 5.10 -7.82 7.15
CA PRO A 91 5.66 -6.66 7.84
C PRO A 91 6.06 -5.56 6.86
N VAL A 92 5.88 -4.31 7.28
CA VAL A 92 6.22 -3.11 6.50
C VAL A 92 7.47 -2.49 7.09
N LEU A 93 8.54 -2.44 6.30
CA LEU A 93 9.74 -1.69 6.63
C LEU A 93 9.47 -0.19 6.41
N LEU A 94 9.69 0.61 7.44
CA LEU A 94 9.40 2.03 7.47
C LEU A 94 10.69 2.85 7.54
N GLY A 95 10.84 3.78 6.60
CA GLY A 95 11.80 4.88 6.71
C GLY A 95 11.13 6.06 7.41
N CYS A 96 11.77 6.62 8.44
CA CYS A 96 11.23 7.74 9.22
C CYS A 96 11.97 9.05 8.95
N ALA A 97 11.26 10.17 9.05
CA ALA A 97 11.82 11.51 8.93
C ALA A 97 12.69 11.90 10.15
N LYS A 98 12.34 11.38 11.33
CA LYS A 98 13.09 11.52 12.59
C LYS A 98 13.29 10.17 13.29
N PRO A 99 14.19 10.06 14.28
CA PRO A 99 14.29 8.88 15.13
C PRO A 99 12.94 8.43 15.71
N PHE A 100 12.74 7.12 15.86
CA PHE A 100 11.42 6.52 16.17
C PHE A 100 10.74 7.04 17.44
N GLY A 101 11.50 7.52 18.43
CA GLY A 101 10.93 8.05 19.69
C GLY A 101 10.67 9.56 19.69
N GLU A 102 10.94 10.27 18.59
CA GLU A 102 10.79 11.73 18.53
C GLU A 102 9.45 12.14 17.96
N PHE A 103 8.84 13.18 18.54
CA PHE A 103 7.58 13.79 18.13
C PHE A 103 7.80 15.24 17.65
N PRO A 104 7.06 15.76 16.64
CA PRO A 104 6.23 15.01 15.69
C PRO A 104 7.10 14.23 14.69
N ASN A 105 6.54 13.21 14.04
CA ASN A 105 7.26 12.35 13.10
C ASN A 105 6.38 11.89 11.94
N ALA A 106 7.02 11.40 10.89
CA ALA A 106 6.36 10.70 9.81
C ALA A 106 7.26 9.58 9.29
N CYS A 107 6.68 8.42 9.02
CA CYS A 107 7.39 7.29 8.42
C CYS A 107 6.62 6.76 7.23
N SER A 108 7.31 6.19 6.25
CA SER A 108 6.70 5.61 5.06
C SER A 108 7.34 4.28 4.69
N GLY A 109 6.55 3.41 4.06
CA GLY A 109 6.99 2.11 3.60
C GLY A 109 6.15 1.55 2.47
N ILE A 110 6.54 0.38 2.01
CA ILE A 110 5.92 -0.34 0.90
C ILE A 110 5.26 -1.60 1.46
N VAL A 111 3.99 -1.82 1.11
CA VAL A 111 3.26 -3.06 1.42
C VAL A 111 3.17 -3.89 0.14
N PRO A 112 4.07 -4.87 -0.05
CA PRO A 112 3.99 -5.77 -1.19
C PRO A 112 2.85 -6.77 -0.98
N LEU A 113 1.93 -6.86 -1.93
CA LEU A 113 1.01 -8.00 -2.00
C LEU A 113 1.58 -9.05 -2.95
N VAL A 114 2.19 -10.07 -2.35
CA VAL A 114 3.12 -11.03 -2.97
C VAL A 114 2.50 -11.81 -4.15
N GLU A 115 1.18 -11.98 -4.21
CA GLU A 115 0.52 -12.73 -5.30
C GLU A 115 0.01 -11.89 -6.47
N ASN A 116 -0.35 -10.61 -6.27
CA ASN A 116 -1.16 -9.86 -7.24
C ASN A 116 -0.44 -8.70 -7.93
N LYS A 117 0.89 -8.55 -7.74
CA LYS A 117 1.70 -7.41 -8.23
C LYS A 117 1.21 -6.02 -7.76
N ALA A 118 0.15 -5.95 -6.94
CA ALA A 118 -0.32 -4.73 -6.33
C ALA A 118 0.68 -4.29 -5.26
N THR A 119 1.02 -3.01 -5.30
CA THR A 119 1.93 -2.39 -4.34
C THR A 119 1.19 -1.22 -3.72
N PHE A 120 0.99 -1.28 -2.40
CA PHE A 120 0.48 -0.14 -1.65
C PHE A 120 1.64 0.60 -1.02
N PHE A 121 1.56 1.93 -1.01
CA PHE A 121 2.51 2.79 -0.31
C PHE A 121 1.80 3.32 0.92
N VAL A 122 2.40 3.15 2.10
CA VAL A 122 1.80 3.58 3.36
C VAL A 122 2.68 4.62 4.03
N ALA A 123 2.06 5.62 4.62
CA ALA A 123 2.68 6.57 5.52
C ALA A 123 1.94 6.58 6.86
N PHE A 124 2.70 6.73 7.94
CA PHE A 124 2.23 6.96 9.31
C PHE A 124 2.70 8.34 9.75
N TYR A 125 1.79 9.14 10.30
CA TYR A 125 2.02 10.51 10.73
C TYR A 125 1.70 10.62 12.22
N ALA A 126 2.67 11.07 13.01
CA ALA A 126 2.49 11.42 14.41
C ALA A 126 2.57 12.95 14.55
N TYR A 127 1.45 13.56 14.95
CA TYR A 127 1.31 15.01 15.05
C TYR A 127 0.30 15.38 16.14
N SER A 128 0.11 16.69 16.37
CA SER A 128 -0.97 17.17 17.25
C SER A 128 -1.90 18.10 16.49
N GLU A 129 -3.19 17.99 16.76
CA GLU A 129 -4.24 18.85 16.22
C GLU A 129 -4.93 19.65 17.34
N ASP A 130 -5.60 20.73 16.98
CA ASP A 130 -6.30 21.59 17.94
C ASP A 130 -7.52 20.85 18.52
N ALA A 131 -7.52 20.63 19.82
CA ALA A 131 -8.63 20.01 20.56
C ALA A 131 -9.60 21.08 21.13
N GLY A 132 -9.34 22.36 20.86
CA GLY A 132 -10.06 23.49 21.39
C GLY A 132 -9.51 23.98 22.73
N ASN A 133 -9.95 25.17 23.14
CA ASN A 133 -9.57 25.82 24.41
C ASN A 133 -8.04 25.96 24.61
N GLY A 134 -7.27 26.10 23.51
CA GLY A 134 -5.81 26.19 23.57
C GLY A 134 -5.11 24.88 23.93
N THR A 135 -5.83 23.76 23.86
CA THR A 135 -5.28 22.42 24.04
C THR A 135 -5.13 21.72 22.70
N SER A 136 -4.15 20.84 22.59
CA SER A 136 -3.92 20.01 21.41
C SER A 136 -3.98 18.53 21.78
N GLN A 137 -4.52 17.71 20.87
CA GLN A 137 -4.54 16.27 21.03
C GLN A 137 -3.56 15.60 20.08
N GLN A 138 -2.92 14.54 20.55
CA GLN A 138 -1.96 13.77 19.76
C GLN A 138 -2.67 12.74 18.87
N VAL A 139 -2.26 12.66 17.60
CA VAL A 139 -2.90 11.82 16.59
C VAL A 139 -1.86 10.99 15.84
N LEU A 140 -2.19 9.71 15.63
CA LEU A 140 -1.48 8.82 14.72
C LEU A 140 -2.34 8.58 13.47
N ALA A 141 -2.10 9.32 12.39
CA ALA A 141 -2.82 9.12 11.14
C ALA A 141 -2.04 8.23 10.18
N THR A 142 -2.75 7.65 9.21
CA THR A 142 -2.16 6.97 8.06
C THR A 142 -2.68 7.54 6.75
N ARG A 143 -1.85 7.43 5.71
CA ARG A 143 -2.23 7.63 4.32
C ARG A 143 -1.73 6.42 3.52
N VAL A 144 -2.59 5.90 2.65
CA VAL A 144 -2.27 4.76 1.79
C VAL A 144 -2.51 5.19 0.35
N VAL A 145 -1.47 5.09 -0.48
CA VAL A 145 -1.56 5.37 -1.91
C VAL A 145 -1.54 4.04 -2.66
N ALA A 146 -2.61 3.75 -3.38
CA ALA A 146 -2.71 2.58 -4.27
C ALA A 146 -2.37 2.97 -5.72
N ASP A 147 -2.89 4.11 -6.16
CA ASP A 147 -2.70 4.68 -7.49
C ASP A 147 -2.86 6.23 -7.41
N PRO A 148 -2.67 6.99 -8.50
CA PRO A 148 -2.75 8.45 -8.46
C PRO A 148 -4.10 9.03 -8.00
N ASN A 149 -5.18 8.26 -8.09
CA ASN A 149 -6.54 8.68 -7.77
C ASN A 149 -7.10 7.99 -6.51
N THR A 150 -6.43 6.97 -6.00
CA THR A 150 -6.85 6.24 -4.79
C THR A 150 -5.86 6.45 -3.66
N ILE A 151 -6.19 7.45 -2.83
CA ILE A 151 -5.51 7.77 -1.59
C ILE A 151 -6.49 7.54 -0.43
N CYS A 152 -6.23 6.55 0.39
CA CYS A 152 -7.00 6.28 1.60
C CYS A 152 -6.37 6.97 2.81
N SER A 153 -7.21 7.36 3.76
CA SER A 153 -6.84 7.92 5.05
C SER A 153 -7.42 7.08 6.19
N GLY A 154 -6.79 7.16 7.35
CA GLY A 154 -7.29 6.59 8.60
C GLY A 154 -6.54 7.13 9.80
N VAL A 155 -7.06 6.86 11.00
CA VAL A 155 -6.48 7.22 12.29
C VAL A 155 -6.36 5.97 13.14
N TYR A 156 -5.20 5.80 13.76
CA TYR A 156 -4.92 4.73 14.69
C TYR A 156 -5.03 5.24 16.13
N LYS A 157 -5.61 4.40 16.98
CA LYS A 157 -5.48 4.50 18.43
C LYS A 157 -4.19 3.82 18.87
N VAL A 158 -3.39 4.48 19.69
CA VAL A 158 -2.21 3.88 20.32
C VAL A 158 -2.65 3.17 21.60
N ASP A 159 -2.58 1.85 21.64
CA ASP A 159 -3.07 1.05 22.78
C ASP A 159 -1.98 0.78 23.83
N SER A 160 -0.72 0.72 23.42
CA SER A 160 0.41 0.54 24.33
C SER A 160 1.73 1.03 23.73
N GLY A 161 2.66 1.43 24.59
CA GLY A 161 4.03 1.79 24.20
C GLY A 161 4.20 3.25 23.77
N ASN A 162 5.31 3.51 23.07
CA ASN A 162 5.59 4.81 22.45
C ASN A 162 5.71 4.61 20.93
N CYS A 163 4.74 5.16 20.18
CA CYS A 163 4.69 5.07 18.72
C CYS A 163 5.10 6.39 18.10
N LEU A 164 6.27 6.47 17.45
CA LEU A 164 6.66 7.69 16.72
C LEU A 164 6.67 8.94 17.62
N GLY A 165 7.05 8.76 18.89
CA GLY A 165 7.01 9.80 19.93
C GLY A 165 5.67 9.93 20.67
N LEU A 166 4.60 9.29 20.19
CA LEU A 166 3.27 9.29 20.82
C LEU A 166 3.17 8.32 21.97
N SER A 167 2.64 8.75 23.10
CA SER A 167 2.42 7.88 24.26
C SER A 167 0.94 7.51 24.39
N THR A 168 0.68 6.26 24.80
CA THR A 168 -0.69 5.78 25.06
C THR A 168 -1.44 6.68 26.03
N GLY A 169 -2.62 7.15 25.63
CA GLY A 169 -3.51 7.93 26.49
C GLY A 169 -2.94 9.29 26.92
N ALA A 170 -2.01 9.87 26.14
CA ALA A 170 -1.57 11.24 26.35
C ALA A 170 -2.80 12.16 26.43
N PRO A 171 -3.01 12.89 27.53
CA PRO A 171 -4.11 13.84 27.64
C PRO A 171 -3.92 14.95 26.61
N ALA A 172 -4.99 15.70 26.33
CA ALA A 172 -4.83 16.96 25.61
C ALA A 172 -3.86 17.86 26.38
N GLU A 173 -2.81 18.33 25.72
CA GLU A 173 -1.78 19.16 26.32
C GLU A 173 -2.06 20.63 25.97
N GLU A 174 -1.81 21.53 26.91
CA GLU A 174 -1.85 22.96 26.64
C GLU A 174 -0.75 23.30 25.62
N GLY A 175 -1.13 23.82 24.47
CA GLY A 175 -0.19 24.03 23.38
C GLY A 175 -0.86 24.15 22.01
N ALA A 176 -0.11 24.71 21.08
CA ALA A 176 -0.53 24.80 19.69
C ALA A 176 -0.45 23.44 18.99
N ALA A 177 -1.34 23.23 18.04
CA ALA A 177 -1.27 22.12 17.10
C ALA A 177 0.08 22.13 16.35
N VAL A 178 0.68 20.96 16.16
CA VAL A 178 1.99 20.81 15.52
C VAL A 178 1.87 19.88 14.33
N ALA A 179 2.21 20.38 13.14
CA ALA A 179 2.19 19.61 11.90
C ALA A 179 3.25 18.48 11.91
N PRO A 180 2.96 17.32 11.28
CA PRO A 180 3.99 16.32 11.06
C PRO A 180 5.00 16.79 9.99
N PRO A 181 6.25 16.30 10.03
CA PRO A 181 7.15 16.43 8.89
C PRO A 181 6.62 15.63 7.70
N MET A 182 7.12 15.92 6.50
CA MET A 182 6.83 15.06 5.34
C MET A 182 7.49 13.69 5.50
N PRO A 183 6.78 12.58 5.24
CA PRO A 183 7.40 11.27 5.22
C PRO A 183 8.49 11.19 4.14
N PRO A 184 9.50 10.32 4.32
CA PRO A 184 10.50 10.07 3.30
C PRO A 184 9.87 9.67 1.96
N ASN A 185 10.42 10.20 0.87
CA ASN A 185 9.95 9.90 -0.48
C ASN A 185 10.26 8.45 -0.86
N ILE A 186 9.27 7.73 -1.40
CA ILE A 186 9.45 6.37 -1.90
C ILE A 186 9.59 6.40 -3.43
N PRO A 187 10.67 5.84 -3.99
CA PRO A 187 10.83 5.76 -5.44
C PRO A 187 9.67 5.03 -6.13
N ASN A 188 9.27 5.51 -7.30
CA ASN A 188 8.20 4.93 -8.13
C ASN A 188 6.80 4.93 -7.51
N MET A 189 6.58 5.73 -6.47
CA MET A 189 5.24 5.95 -5.91
C MET A 189 4.37 6.70 -6.94
N PRO A 190 3.12 6.27 -7.19
CA PRO A 190 2.30 6.83 -8.26
C PRO A 190 1.84 8.27 -7.99
N ALA A 191 1.72 8.66 -6.72
CA ALA A 191 1.45 10.02 -6.28
C ALA A 191 2.14 10.27 -4.93
N PRO A 192 2.58 11.52 -4.63
CA PRO A 192 3.13 11.85 -3.32
C PRO A 192 2.08 11.63 -2.22
N PHE A 193 2.52 11.31 -1.00
CA PHE A 193 1.60 11.33 0.12
C PHE A 193 1.10 12.77 0.34
N PRO A 194 -0.21 12.98 0.60
CA PRO A 194 -0.73 14.30 0.88
C PRO A 194 -0.12 14.83 2.19
N ALA A 195 0.08 16.14 2.25
CA ALA A 195 0.41 16.80 3.51
C ALA A 195 -0.77 16.66 4.48
N VAL A 196 -0.47 16.60 5.77
CA VAL A 196 -1.49 16.63 6.83
C VAL A 196 -1.45 18.01 7.45
N ASP A 197 -2.53 18.77 7.29
CA ASP A 197 -2.69 20.03 7.99
C ASP A 197 -3.19 19.74 9.42
N PRO A 198 -2.45 20.13 10.47
CA PRO A 198 -2.89 19.94 11.85
C PRO A 198 -4.15 20.75 12.22
N GLN A 199 -4.63 21.66 11.36
CA GLN A 199 -5.88 22.39 11.58
C GLN A 199 -7.11 21.79 10.88
N GLU A 200 -6.99 20.68 10.13
CA GLU A 200 -8.08 20.18 9.27
C GLU A 200 -9.17 19.30 9.96
N GLN A 201 -9.26 19.19 11.28
CA GLN A 201 -10.41 18.57 11.99
C GLN A 201 -10.92 19.51 13.10
N THR A 202 -12.17 19.96 13.22
CA THR A 202 -13.47 19.39 12.86
C THR A 202 -14.41 20.51 12.38
N THR A 203 -14.59 20.69 11.08
CA THR A 203 -15.84 21.30 10.58
C THR A 203 -16.68 20.17 10.03
N THR A 204 -17.60 19.66 10.84
CA THR A 204 -18.71 18.83 10.36
C THR A 204 -19.44 19.65 9.31
N THR A 205 -19.09 19.46 8.03
CA THR A 205 -19.84 20.05 6.92
C THR A 205 -21.14 19.28 6.84
N SER A 206 -22.12 19.71 7.62
CA SER A 206 -23.52 19.41 7.34
C SER A 206 -23.82 19.99 5.97
N THR A 207 -23.82 19.14 4.95
CA THR A 207 -24.23 19.48 3.59
C THR A 207 -25.69 19.96 3.61
N THR A 208 -25.88 21.25 3.84
CA THR A 208 -27.16 21.90 3.61
C THR A 208 -27.23 22.10 2.10
N THR A 209 -27.97 21.22 1.44
CA THR A 209 -28.28 21.29 0.01
C THR A 209 -28.98 22.61 -0.28
N THR A 210 -28.20 23.65 -0.58
CA THR A 210 -28.71 24.91 -1.08
C THR A 210 -28.84 24.73 -2.57
N THR A 211 -30.07 24.50 -3.03
CA THR A 211 -30.41 24.45 -4.46
C THR A 211 -30.17 25.84 -5.06
N THR A 212 -28.95 26.10 -5.50
CA THR A 212 -28.63 27.30 -6.27
C THR A 212 -29.07 27.05 -7.71
N THR A 213 -30.17 27.69 -8.11
CA THR A 213 -30.62 27.75 -9.50
C THR A 213 -29.63 28.61 -10.29
N THR A 214 -28.58 27.99 -10.84
CA THR A 214 -27.63 28.65 -11.74
C THR A 214 -28.25 28.73 -13.13
N THR A 215 -28.58 29.93 -13.58
CA THR A 215 -28.98 30.20 -14.97
C THR A 215 -27.75 30.06 -15.87
N THR A 216 -27.58 28.90 -16.51
CA THR A 216 -26.48 28.64 -17.45
C THR A 216 -26.73 29.37 -18.76
N THR A 217 -25.95 30.41 -19.05
CA THR A 217 -25.87 31.02 -20.39
C THR A 217 -24.93 30.18 -21.25
N THR A 218 -25.51 29.30 -22.08
CA THR A 218 -24.78 28.46 -23.03
C THR A 218 -24.18 29.31 -24.15
N THR A 219 -22.87 29.54 -24.09
CA THR A 219 -22.12 30.12 -25.22
C THR A 219 -21.59 28.97 -26.07
N THR A 220 -22.25 28.70 -27.19
CA THR A 220 -21.88 27.63 -28.13
C THR A 220 -20.64 28.05 -28.92
N THR A 221 -19.46 27.61 -28.48
CA THR A 221 -18.22 27.75 -29.26
C THR A 221 -18.03 26.51 -30.13
N THR A 222 -18.28 26.66 -31.42
CA THR A 222 -18.08 25.61 -32.43
C THR A 222 -16.59 25.40 -32.67
N THR A 223 -15.97 24.45 -31.98
CA THR A 223 -14.58 24.04 -32.24
C THR A 223 -14.57 22.95 -33.31
N THR A 224 -14.07 23.29 -34.50
CA THR A 224 -13.89 22.35 -35.61
C THR A 224 -12.62 21.53 -35.39
N THR A 225 -12.74 20.37 -34.74
CA THR A 225 -11.62 19.44 -34.52
C THR A 225 -11.33 18.67 -35.80
N THR A 226 -10.17 18.89 -36.42
CA THR A 226 -9.69 18.15 -37.58
C THR A 226 -9.03 16.85 -37.10
N THR A 227 -9.78 15.74 -37.15
CA THR A 227 -9.29 14.41 -36.77
C THR A 227 -8.36 13.88 -37.86
N THR A 228 -7.04 14.04 -37.68
CA THR A 228 -6.03 13.34 -38.47
C THR A 228 -5.85 11.94 -37.86
N THR A 229 -6.66 11.00 -38.35
CA THR A 229 -6.55 9.57 -38.03
C THR A 229 -5.19 9.04 -38.48
N SER A 230 -4.31 8.77 -37.53
CA SER A 230 -2.99 8.22 -37.79
C SER A 230 -3.11 6.78 -38.29
N LEU A 231 -2.78 6.55 -39.55
CA LEU A 231 -2.56 5.24 -40.17
C LEU A 231 -1.46 4.41 -39.46
N PHE A 232 -0.76 5.00 -38.50
CA PHE A 232 0.36 4.39 -37.78
C PHE A 232 -0.06 3.22 -36.86
N TRP A 233 -1.22 3.32 -36.19
CA TRP A 233 -1.68 2.27 -35.27
C TRP A 233 -2.08 0.98 -35.99
N TYR A 234 -2.63 1.09 -37.20
CA TYR A 234 -2.98 -0.09 -38.01
C TYR A 234 -1.74 -0.85 -38.48
N ALA A 235 -0.65 -0.15 -38.85
CA ALA A 235 0.59 -0.80 -39.26
C ALA A 235 1.23 -1.60 -38.11
N VAL A 236 1.22 -1.05 -36.88
CA VAL A 236 1.77 -1.73 -35.70
C VAL A 236 0.94 -2.96 -35.32
N ALA A 237 -0.39 -2.87 -35.37
CA ALA A 237 -1.28 -3.99 -35.05
C ALA A 237 -1.16 -5.16 -36.07
N VAL A 238 -0.97 -4.86 -37.36
CA VAL A 238 -0.76 -5.89 -38.38
C VAL A 238 0.61 -6.56 -38.22
N ALA A 239 1.66 -5.78 -37.92
CA ALA A 239 3.00 -6.31 -37.71
C ALA A 239 3.08 -7.28 -36.51
N THR A 240 2.43 -6.93 -35.38
CA THR A 240 2.39 -7.82 -34.21
C THR A 240 1.60 -9.11 -34.48
N LEU A 241 0.49 -9.03 -35.21
CA LEU A 241 -0.29 -10.20 -35.62
C LEU A 241 0.55 -11.18 -36.47
N VAL A 242 1.32 -10.67 -37.43
CA VAL A 242 2.18 -11.50 -38.29
C VAL A 242 3.25 -12.24 -37.47
N VAL A 243 3.87 -11.57 -36.49
CA VAL A 243 4.87 -12.20 -35.61
C VAL A 243 4.25 -13.32 -34.76
N VAL A 244 3.06 -13.11 -34.22
CA VAL A 244 2.36 -14.13 -33.42
C VAL A 244 1.99 -15.34 -34.28
N VAL A 245 1.48 -15.13 -35.49
CA VAL A 245 1.13 -16.22 -36.41
C VAL A 245 2.37 -17.00 -36.84
N ALA A 246 3.46 -16.32 -37.18
CA ALA A 246 4.73 -16.96 -37.51
C ALA A 246 5.27 -17.80 -36.34
N GLY A 247 5.21 -17.28 -35.11
CA GLY A 247 5.60 -18.01 -33.91
C GLY A 247 4.77 -19.27 -33.67
N LEU A 248 3.45 -19.21 -33.87
CA LEU A 248 2.56 -20.36 -33.76
C LEU A 248 2.82 -21.40 -34.86
N CYS A 249 3.08 -20.98 -36.10
CA CYS A 249 3.45 -21.87 -37.20
C CYS A 249 4.78 -22.60 -36.93
N CYS A 250 5.81 -21.89 -36.48
CA CYS A 250 7.09 -22.50 -36.12
C CYS A 250 6.95 -23.49 -34.96
N ARG A 251 6.14 -23.17 -33.94
CA ARG A 251 5.88 -24.07 -32.81
C ARG A 251 5.16 -25.35 -33.26
N ARG A 252 4.18 -25.24 -34.17
CA ARG A 252 3.48 -26.40 -34.73
C ARG A 252 4.41 -27.29 -35.58
N ALA A 253 5.27 -26.70 -36.38
CA ALA A 253 6.25 -27.45 -37.17
C ALA A 253 7.19 -28.27 -36.28
N ARG A 254 7.69 -27.67 -35.20
CA ARG A 254 8.57 -28.35 -34.23
C ARG A 254 7.88 -29.52 -33.52
N LEU A 255 6.62 -29.35 -33.11
CA LEU A 255 5.86 -30.45 -32.49
C LEU A 255 5.63 -31.61 -33.45
N ALA A 256 5.43 -31.33 -34.75
CA ALA A 256 5.28 -32.37 -35.76
C ALA A 256 6.58 -33.16 -36.01
N GLU A 257 7.75 -32.54 -35.87
CA GLU A 257 9.05 -33.24 -35.93
C GLU A 257 9.28 -34.14 -34.71
N GLU A 258 8.91 -33.68 -33.51
CA GLU A 258 9.03 -34.49 -32.28
C GLU A 258 8.12 -35.73 -32.33
N GLU A 259 6.89 -35.63 -32.86
CA GLU A 259 6.02 -36.80 -33.05
C GLU A 259 6.58 -37.81 -34.06
N ARG A 260 7.24 -37.35 -35.13
CA ARG A 260 7.88 -38.25 -36.10
C ARG A 260 9.09 -38.95 -35.49
N ALA A 261 9.88 -38.25 -34.69
CA ALA A 261 11.02 -38.83 -33.98
C ALA A 261 10.58 -39.94 -33.02
N LEU A 262 9.48 -39.73 -32.29
CA LEU A 262 8.94 -40.74 -31.35
C LEU A 262 8.41 -41.99 -32.07
N ARG A 263 7.73 -41.86 -33.21
CA ARG A 263 7.27 -43.03 -33.99
C ARG A 263 8.42 -43.88 -34.50
N ASN A 264 9.47 -43.26 -35.03
CA ASN A 264 10.65 -43.99 -35.51
C ASN A 264 11.38 -44.73 -34.39
N ALA A 265 11.45 -44.15 -33.18
CA ALA A 265 12.05 -44.83 -32.03
C ALA A 265 11.27 -46.10 -31.62
N GLN A 266 9.94 -46.03 -31.67
CA GLN A 266 9.07 -47.15 -31.29
C GLN A 266 9.14 -48.32 -32.30
N GLU A 267 9.32 -48.06 -33.60
CA GLU A 267 9.50 -49.11 -34.60
C GLU A 267 10.81 -49.89 -34.43
N ILE A 268 11.88 -49.24 -33.94
CA ILE A 268 13.17 -49.88 -33.67
C ILE A 268 13.06 -50.85 -32.49
N GLU A 269 12.33 -50.48 -31.42
CA GLU A 269 12.10 -51.39 -30.28
C GLU A 269 11.30 -52.63 -30.69
N ILE A 270 10.25 -52.47 -31.50
CA ILE A 270 9.44 -53.61 -31.96
C ILE A 270 10.28 -54.57 -32.81
N GLN A 271 11.12 -54.07 -33.72
CA GLN A 271 12.00 -54.95 -34.51
C GLN A 271 13.05 -55.69 -33.67
N SER A 272 13.48 -55.11 -32.55
CA SER A 272 14.44 -55.77 -31.64
C SER A 272 13.82 -56.95 -30.88
N ILE A 273 12.52 -56.88 -30.60
CA ILE A 273 11.78 -57.95 -29.90
C ILE A 273 11.54 -59.15 -30.82
N TYR A 274 11.30 -58.95 -32.11
CA TYR A 274 11.05 -60.04 -33.09
C TYR A 274 12.32 -60.76 -33.58
N ARG A 275 13.52 -60.39 -33.11
CA ARG A 275 14.79 -61.05 -33.44
C ARG A 275 15.29 -62.07 -32.41
N TYR A 276 14.51 -62.32 -31.36
CA TYR A 276 14.72 -63.41 -30.39
C TYR A 276 13.68 -64.50 -30.56
#